data_AF-A0A644YJR0-F1
#
_entry.id   AF-A0A644YJR0-F1
#
_cell.length_a   1.000
_cell.length_b   1.000
_cell.length_c   1.000
_cell.angle_alpha   90.00
_cell.angle_beta   90.00
_cell.angle_gamma   90.00
#
_symmetry.space_group_name_H-M   'P 1'
#
loop_
_entity.id
_entity.type
_entity.pdbx_description
1 polymer ?
#
loop_
_entity_poly.entity_id
_entity_poly.type
_entity_poly.pdbx_seq_one_letter_code
_entity_poly.pdbx_strand_id
1 'polypeptide(L)'
;MKRILRHPATNAVCISLFTGFYALIFLVTSGHAEFQSLLYYSRAGQTADPFWAGWSLFLSAGFQKYIAWVLIALTALVVAALLKRRRPFDEYHTAILTACLSAAVVLTLIAIAFFYLLILSDPNGIVEKFTLFITIHWITVVLADFTYVLLCR
;
A
#
# COMPACT_ATOMS: atom_id res chain seq x y z
N MET A 1 -4.85 18.14 15.94
CA MET A 1 -4.31 17.51 14.71
C MET A 1 -3.14 18.29 14.10
N LYS A 2 -3.29 19.58 13.74
CA LYS A 2 -2.24 20.36 13.03
C LYS A 2 -0.85 20.39 13.70
N ARG A 3 -0.79 20.47 15.04
CA ARG A 3 0.48 20.52 15.79
C ARG A 3 1.32 19.25 15.68
N ILE A 4 0.67 18.08 15.53
CA ILE A 4 1.34 16.78 15.45
C ILE A 4 1.90 16.56 14.03
N LEU A 5 1.13 16.93 13.01
CA LEU A 5 1.56 16.86 11.60
C LEU A 5 2.67 17.87 11.25
N ARG A 6 2.92 18.85 12.12
CA ARG A 6 3.99 19.85 11.94
C ARG A 6 5.38 19.23 12.06
N HIS A 7 5.51 18.14 12.81
CA HIS A 7 6.77 17.42 12.96
C HIS A 7 6.94 16.37 11.85
N PRO A 8 7.99 16.45 11.03
CA PRO A 8 8.25 15.46 9.97
C PRO A 8 8.45 14.04 10.52
N ALA A 9 8.87 13.91 11.77
CA ALA A 9 8.98 12.63 12.47
C ALA A 9 7.64 11.90 12.58
N THR A 10 6.52 12.61 12.77
CA THR A 10 5.18 11.98 12.83
C THR A 10 4.89 11.24 11.54
N ASN A 11 5.12 11.90 10.40
CA ASN A 11 4.84 11.30 9.10
C ASN A 11 5.76 10.10 8.83
N ALA A 12 7.05 10.22 9.16
CA ALA A 12 8.02 9.14 9.03
C ALA A 12 7.61 7.91 9.85
N VAL A 13 7.15 8.10 11.09
CA VAL A 13 6.68 7.01 11.96
C VAL A 13 5.44 6.34 11.37
N CYS A 14 4.45 7.12 10.95
CA CYS A 14 3.22 6.58 10.36
C CYS A 14 3.51 5.71 9.12
N ILE A 15 4.24 6.25 8.14
CA ILE A 15 4.53 5.52 6.89
C ILE A 15 5.40 4.29 7.16
N SER A 16 6.37 4.38 8.08
CA SER A 16 7.20 3.24 8.46
C SER A 16 6.39 2.12 9.11
N LEU A 17 5.47 2.47 10.03
CA LEU A 17 4.64 1.50 10.74
C LEU A 17 3.75 0.72 9.78
N PHE A 18 2.99 1.42 8.93
CA PHE A 18 2.09 0.78 7.98
C PHE A 18 2.84 0.02 6.88
N THR A 19 3.96 0.56 6.38
CA THR A 19 4.81 -0.18 5.43
C THR A 19 5.36 -1.45 6.06
N GLY A 20 5.85 -1.37 7.30
CA GLY A 20 6.35 -2.53 8.03
C GLY A 20 5.29 -3.61 8.19
N PHE A 21 4.06 -3.21 8.54
CA PHE A 21 2.92 -4.13 8.62
C PHE A 21 2.63 -4.84 7.28
N TYR A 22 2.45 -4.09 6.19
CA TYR A 22 2.16 -4.70 4.89
C TYR A 22 3.33 -5.53 4.33
N ALA A 23 4.56 -5.05 4.49
CA ALA A 23 5.75 -5.78 4.06
C ALA A 23 5.92 -7.09 4.83
N LEU A 24 5.67 -7.10 6.14
CA LEU A 24 5.69 -8.31 6.96
C LEU A 24 4.67 -9.32 6.47
N ILE A 25 3.42 -8.88 6.19
CA ILE A 25 2.39 -9.76 5.64
C ILE A 25 2.87 -10.39 4.33
N PHE A 26 3.35 -9.59 3.37
CA PHE A 26 3.81 -10.10 2.08
C PHE A 26 5.03 -11.03 2.19
N LEU A 27 5.95 -10.77 3.12
CA LEU A 27 7.11 -11.64 3.34
C LEU A 27 6.69 -12.98 3.96
N VAL A 28 5.82 -12.97 4.98
CA VAL A 28 5.36 -14.18 5.65
C VAL A 28 4.50 -15.05 4.75
N THR A 29 3.62 -14.44 3.95
CA THR A 29 2.76 -15.20 3.03
C THR A 29 3.51 -15.69 1.80
N SER A 30 4.71 -15.16 1.49
CA SER A 30 5.51 -15.60 0.35
C SER A 30 5.97 -17.06 0.51
N GLY A 31 5.39 -17.96 -0.28
CA GLY A 31 5.71 -19.39 -0.25
C GLY A 31 5.12 -20.15 0.94
N HIS A 32 4.14 -19.57 1.66
CA HIS A 32 3.44 -20.29 2.72
C HIS A 32 2.44 -21.29 2.13
N ALA A 33 2.47 -22.54 2.62
CA ALA A 33 1.68 -23.64 2.04
C ALA A 33 0.17 -23.38 2.09
N GLU A 34 -0.34 -22.82 3.18
CA GLU A 34 -1.76 -22.45 3.31
C GLU A 34 -2.16 -21.38 2.28
N PHE A 35 -1.31 -20.37 2.10
CA PHE A 35 -1.53 -19.31 1.12
C PHE A 35 -1.52 -19.85 -0.32
N GLN A 36 -0.61 -20.78 -0.63
CA GLN A 36 -0.57 -21.44 -1.93
C GLN A 36 -1.81 -22.31 -2.18
N SER A 37 -2.31 -23.00 -1.16
CA SER A 37 -3.52 -23.81 -1.29
C SER A 37 -4.75 -22.96 -1.61
N LEU A 38 -4.91 -21.81 -0.95
CA LEU A 38 -5.99 -20.85 -1.21
C LEU A 38 -5.94 -20.31 -2.66
N LEU A 39 -4.74 -19.99 -3.16
CA LEU A 39 -4.55 -19.54 -4.54
C LEU A 39 -4.84 -20.63 -5.58
N TYR A 40 -4.52 -21.89 -5.27
CA TYR A 40 -4.78 -23.02 -6.17
C TYR A 40 -6.27 -23.27 -6.37
N TYR A 41 -7.05 -23.34 -5.28
CA TYR A 41 -8.50 -23.53 -5.36
C TYR A 41 -9.21 -22.33 -6.01
N SER A 42 -8.73 -21.12 -5.73
CA SER A 42 -9.19 -19.90 -6.41
C SER A 42 -9.00 -19.98 -7.93
N ARG A 43 -7.81 -20.38 -8.38
CA ARG A 43 -7.48 -20.50 -9.81
C ARG A 43 -8.34 -21.56 -10.52
N ALA A 44 -8.66 -22.65 -9.85
CA ALA A 44 -9.53 -23.70 -10.41
C ALA A 44 -10.97 -23.21 -10.65
N GLY A 45 -11.43 -22.19 -9.93
CA GLY A 45 -12.75 -21.57 -10.09
C GLY A 45 -12.80 -20.31 -10.95
N GLN A 46 -11.65 -19.77 -11.37
CA GLN A 46 -11.59 -18.55 -12.18
C GLN A 46 -11.87 -18.83 -13.66
N THR A 47 -12.86 -18.13 -14.22
CA THR A 47 -13.05 -17.99 -15.67
C THR A 47 -11.85 -17.30 -16.30
N ALA A 48 -11.56 -17.63 -17.57
CA ALA A 48 -10.30 -17.42 -18.31
C ALA A 48 -9.82 -15.96 -18.54
N ASP A 49 -9.85 -15.08 -17.54
CA ASP A 49 -9.29 -13.73 -17.63
C ASP A 49 -7.76 -13.77 -17.54
N PRO A 50 -7.02 -13.33 -18.58
CA PRO A 50 -5.56 -13.44 -18.64
C PRO A 50 -4.84 -12.67 -17.52
N PHE A 51 -5.41 -11.55 -17.08
CA PHE A 51 -4.83 -10.72 -16.03
C PHE A 51 -4.83 -11.43 -14.67
N TRP A 52 -5.97 -11.98 -14.25
CA TRP A 52 -6.11 -12.67 -12.97
C TRP A 52 -5.28 -13.96 -12.92
N ALA A 53 -5.20 -14.68 -14.04
CA ALA A 53 -4.32 -15.83 -14.17
C ALA A 53 -2.84 -15.46 -13.97
N GLY A 54 -2.37 -14.38 -14.61
CA GLY A 54 -1.01 -13.87 -14.46
C GLY A 54 -0.70 -13.40 -13.03
N TRP A 55 -1.63 -12.67 -12.41
CA TRP A 55 -1.48 -12.21 -11.04
C TRP A 55 -1.47 -13.37 -10.03
N SER A 56 -2.38 -14.33 -10.17
CA SER A 56 -2.40 -15.55 -9.36
C SER A 56 -1.09 -16.32 -9.51
N LEU A 57 -0.55 -16.44 -10.73
CA LEU A 57 0.73 -17.11 -10.98
C LEU A 57 1.87 -16.40 -10.25
N PHE A 58 1.95 -15.08 -10.36
CA PHE A 58 2.93 -14.24 -9.66
C PHE A 58 2.90 -14.45 -8.14
N LEU A 59 1.70 -14.47 -7.54
CA LEU A 59 1.54 -14.72 -6.10
C LEU A 59 1.93 -16.15 -5.71
N SER A 60 1.52 -17.16 -6.51
CA SER A 60 1.84 -18.57 -6.23
C SER A 60 3.34 -18.86 -6.31
N ALA A 61 4.08 -18.14 -7.16
CA ALA A 61 5.54 -18.18 -7.23
C ALA A 61 6.24 -17.48 -6.04
N GLY A 62 5.48 -16.89 -5.11
CA GLY A 62 6.01 -16.20 -3.94
C GLY A 62 6.64 -14.84 -4.26
N PHE A 63 6.35 -14.26 -5.43
CA PHE A 63 6.97 -13.01 -5.87
C PHE A 63 6.45 -11.76 -5.13
N GLN A 64 5.41 -11.88 -4.30
CA GLN A 64 4.98 -10.82 -3.39
C GLN A 64 6.07 -10.35 -2.42
N LYS A 65 7.11 -11.17 -2.14
CA LYS A 65 8.30 -10.73 -1.41
C LYS A 65 9.03 -9.58 -2.09
N TYR A 66 9.02 -9.52 -3.43
CA TYR A 66 9.65 -8.43 -4.17
C TYR A 66 8.84 -7.14 -4.03
N ILE A 67 7.51 -7.23 -3.99
CA ILE A 67 6.64 -6.08 -3.67
C ILE A 67 6.99 -5.53 -2.28
N ALA A 68 7.16 -6.41 -1.28
CA ALA A 68 7.57 -6.02 0.06
C ALA A 68 8.91 -5.27 0.05
N TRP A 69 9.92 -5.80 -0.65
CA TRP A 69 11.22 -5.13 -0.75
C TRP A 69 11.16 -3.78 -1.46
N VAL A 70 10.35 -3.65 -2.52
CA VAL A 70 10.12 -2.37 -3.21
C VAL A 70 9.46 -1.36 -2.26
N LEU A 71 8.44 -1.77 -1.52
CA LEU A 71 7.77 -0.92 -0.53
C LEU A 71 8.72 -0.45 0.57
N ILE A 72 9.53 -1.37 1.12
CA ILE A 72 10.55 -1.03 2.12
C ILE A 72 11.55 -0.01 1.56
N ALA A 73 12.05 -0.24 0.34
CA ALA A 73 13.02 0.65 -0.30
C ALA A 73 12.43 2.05 -0.52
N LEU A 74 11.21 2.16 -1.06
CA LEU A 74 10.53 3.44 -1.27
C LEU A 74 10.30 4.18 0.06
N THR A 75 9.81 3.48 1.08
CA THR A 75 9.59 4.07 2.40
C THR A 75 10.90 4.50 3.05
N ALA A 76 11.99 3.74 2.91
CA ALA A 76 13.29 4.14 3.41
C ALA A 76 13.78 5.44 2.75
N LEU A 77 13.53 5.64 1.46
CA LEU A 77 13.84 6.90 0.76
C LEU A 77 13.02 8.07 1.30
N VAL A 78 11.71 7.88 1.52
CA VAL A 78 10.81 8.88 2.11
C VAL A 78 11.30 9.26 3.51
N VAL A 79 11.56 8.27 4.36
CA VAL A 79 12.04 8.48 5.74
C VAL A 79 13.39 9.19 5.75
N ALA A 80 14.33 8.80 4.90
CA ALA A 80 15.62 9.47 4.78
C ALA A 80 15.45 10.94 4.36
N ALA A 81 14.54 11.23 3.43
CA ALA A 81 14.23 12.61 3.03
C ALA A 81 13.59 13.42 4.16
N LEU A 82 12.68 12.82 4.94
CA LEU A 82 12.07 13.44 6.13
C LEU A 82 13.08 13.69 7.25
N LEU A 83 13.99 12.76 7.52
CA LEU A 83 15.04 12.89 8.54
C LEU A 83 16.10 13.94 8.17
N LYS A 84 16.40 14.09 6.88
CA LYS A 84 17.30 15.16 6.39
C LYS A 84 16.70 16.55 6.64
N ARG A 85 15.37 16.65 6.77
CA ARG A 85 14.66 17.91 6.99
C ARG A 85 14.71 18.31 8.46
N ARG A 86 15.56 19.29 8.78
CA ARG A 86 15.76 19.79 10.15
C ARG A 86 14.72 20.81 10.62
N ARG A 87 13.87 21.33 9.72
CA ARG A 87 12.87 22.36 10.05
C ARG A 87 11.46 21.75 10.11
N PRO A 88 10.62 22.17 11.08
CA PRO A 88 9.22 21.78 11.11
C PRO A 88 8.47 22.33 9.90
N PHE A 89 7.36 21.69 9.52
CA PHE A 89 6.49 22.20 8.46
C PHE A 89 5.91 23.56 8.86
N ASP A 90 5.85 24.49 7.91
CA ASP A 90 5.12 25.74 8.07
C ASP A 90 3.61 25.52 7.91
N GLU A 91 2.79 26.49 8.32
CA GLU A 91 1.33 26.40 8.27
C GLU A 91 0.81 26.06 6.86
N TYR A 92 1.38 26.69 5.83
CA TYR A 92 1.06 26.40 4.43
C TYR A 92 1.33 24.93 4.06
N HIS A 93 2.49 24.41 4.45
CA HIS A 93 2.86 23.03 4.19
C HIS A 93 1.94 22.06 4.93
N THR A 94 1.63 22.35 6.20
CA THR A 94 0.70 21.51 6.97
C THR A 94 -0.71 21.53 6.39
N ALA A 95 -1.16 22.66 5.83
CA ALA A 95 -2.45 22.76 5.17
C ALA A 95 -2.52 21.86 3.92
N ILE A 96 -1.49 21.90 3.07
CA ILE A 96 -1.39 21.00 1.91
C ILE A 96 -1.37 19.53 2.35
N LEU A 97 -0.54 19.19 3.35
CA LEU A 97 -0.47 17.81 3.86
C LEU A 97 -1.83 17.34 4.37
N THR A 98 -2.56 18.19 5.10
CA THR A 98 -3.91 17.83 5.58
C THR A 98 -4.91 17.67 4.44
N ALA A 99 -4.84 18.50 3.40
CA ALA A 99 -5.71 18.38 2.23
C ALA A 99 -5.42 17.08 1.47
N CYS A 100 -4.15 16.76 1.21
CA CYS A 100 -3.73 15.50 0.61
C CYS A 100 -4.17 14.30 1.43
N LEU A 101 -4.01 14.34 2.77
CA LEU A 101 -4.46 13.27 3.65
C LEU A 101 -5.99 13.11 3.60
N SER A 102 -6.76 14.21 3.61
CA SER A 102 -8.22 14.13 3.49
C SER A 102 -8.67 13.55 2.14
N ALA A 103 -8.01 13.95 1.04
CA ALA A 103 -8.29 13.41 -0.28
C ALA A 103 -7.95 11.91 -0.35
N ALA A 104 -6.81 11.51 0.21
CA ALA A 104 -6.42 10.11 0.31
C ALA A 104 -7.44 9.29 1.11
N VAL A 105 -7.92 9.80 2.25
CA VAL A 105 -8.96 9.13 3.05
C VAL A 105 -10.25 8.96 2.24
N VAL A 106 -10.73 10.00 1.56
CA VAL A 106 -11.93 9.93 0.72
C VAL A 106 -11.76 8.91 -0.41
N LEU A 107 -10.63 8.96 -1.13
CA LEU A 107 -10.32 8.00 -2.20
C LEU A 107 -10.21 6.57 -1.66
N THR A 108 -9.67 6.39 -0.45
CA THR A 108 -9.58 5.07 0.20
C THR A 108 -10.96 4.52 0.51
N LEU A 109 -11.87 5.34 1.07
CA LEU A 109 -13.23 4.93 1.35
C LEU A 109 -13.99 4.54 0.08
N ILE A 110 -13.83 5.31 -0.99
CA ILE A 110 -14.39 5.00 -2.31
C ILE A 110 -13.80 3.69 -2.84
N ALA A 111 -12.48 3.52 -2.77
CA ALA A 111 -11.79 2.33 -3.24
C ALA A 111 -12.23 1.07 -2.47
N ILE A 112 -12.43 1.17 -1.15
CA ILE A 112 -12.98 0.08 -0.31
C ILE A 112 -14.42 -0.25 -0.75
N ALA A 113 -15.26 0.74 -1.03
CA ALA A 113 -16.62 0.50 -1.51
C ALA A 113 -16.64 -0.22 -2.87
N PHE A 114 -15.81 0.21 -3.83
CA PHE A 114 -15.64 -0.48 -5.11
C PHE A 114 -15.12 -1.90 -4.93
N PHE A 115 -14.13 -2.07 -4.04
CA PHE A 115 -13.56 -3.36 -3.73
C PHE A 115 -14.61 -4.33 -3.12
N TYR A 116 -15.47 -3.82 -2.24
CA TYR A 116 -16.59 -4.57 -1.70
C TYR A 116 -17.59 -5.01 -2.77
N LEU A 117 -17.96 -4.11 -3.69
CA LEU A 117 -18.82 -4.46 -4.84
C LEU A 117 -18.17 -5.53 -5.74
N LEU A 118 -16.86 -5.45 -5.94
CA LEU A 118 -16.11 -6.42 -6.73
C LEU A 118 -16.13 -7.81 -6.08
N ILE A 119 -16.03 -7.90 -4.75
CA ILE A 119 -16.19 -9.16 -4.01
C ILE A 119 -17.62 -9.70 -4.11
N LEU A 120 -18.64 -8.84 -3.99
CA LEU A 120 -20.03 -9.26 -4.09
C LEU A 120 -20.39 -9.76 -5.48
N SER A 121 -19.79 -9.18 -6.52
CA SER A 121 -20.02 -9.60 -7.91
C SER A 121 -19.39 -10.96 -8.22
N ASP A 122 -18.19 -11.21 -7.70
CA ASP A 122 -17.49 -12.48 -7.86
C ASP A 122 -16.60 -12.74 -6.63
N PRO A 123 -16.98 -13.70 -5.76
CA PRO A 123 -16.23 -14.02 -4.56
C PRO A 123 -15.00 -14.90 -4.86
N ASN A 124 -14.78 -15.36 -6.10
CA ASN A 124 -13.58 -16.12 -6.43
C ASN A 124 -12.35 -15.21 -6.42
N GLY A 125 -11.22 -15.76 -5.97
CA GLY A 125 -9.94 -15.02 -5.93
C GLY A 125 -9.90 -13.79 -5.04
N ILE A 126 -10.60 -13.83 -3.90
CA ILE A 126 -10.56 -12.78 -2.88
C ILE A 126 -9.12 -12.44 -2.47
N VAL A 127 -8.25 -13.44 -2.32
CA VAL A 127 -6.85 -13.25 -1.92
C VAL A 127 -6.09 -12.45 -2.98
N GLU A 128 -6.21 -12.85 -4.25
CA GLU A 128 -5.64 -12.16 -5.41
C GLU A 128 -6.13 -10.71 -5.51
N LYS A 129 -7.44 -10.52 -5.33
CA LYS A 129 -8.08 -9.20 -5.35
C LYS A 129 -7.57 -8.30 -4.21
N PHE A 130 -7.52 -8.81 -2.97
CA PHE A 130 -7.04 -8.05 -1.81
C PHE A 130 -5.56 -7.70 -1.91
N THR A 131 -4.72 -8.65 -2.29
CA THR A 131 -3.27 -8.42 -2.43
C THR A 131 -2.98 -7.37 -3.51
N LEU A 132 -3.70 -7.39 -4.63
CA LEU A 132 -3.60 -6.36 -5.67
C LEU A 132 -4.06 -5.00 -5.13
N PHE A 133 -5.23 -4.97 -4.48
CA PHE A 133 -5.80 -3.75 -3.89
C PHE A 133 -4.81 -3.09 -2.91
N ILE A 134 -4.29 -3.85 -1.95
CA ILE A 134 -3.32 -3.36 -0.96
C ILE A 134 -2.05 -2.86 -1.65
N THR A 135 -1.55 -3.60 -2.65
CA THR A 135 -0.34 -3.23 -3.39
C THR A 135 -0.53 -1.87 -4.09
N ILE A 136 -1.59 -1.70 -4.87
CA ILE A 136 -1.85 -0.46 -5.60
C ILE A 136 -2.12 0.68 -4.63
N HIS A 137 -2.97 0.46 -3.64
CA HIS A 137 -3.35 1.46 -2.67
C HIS A 137 -2.14 1.98 -1.90
N TRP A 138 -1.34 1.08 -1.31
CA TRP A 138 -0.23 1.48 -0.45
C TRP A 138 0.93 2.10 -1.25
N ILE A 139 1.24 1.57 -2.45
CA ILE A 139 2.23 2.20 -3.35
C ILE A 139 1.81 3.64 -3.68
N THR A 140 0.52 3.86 -3.97
CA THR A 140 0.00 5.20 -4.28
C THR A 140 0.18 6.17 -3.10
N VAL A 141 -0.09 5.70 -1.88
CA VAL A 141 0.10 6.51 -0.66
C VAL A 141 1.58 6.86 -0.44
N VAL A 142 2.49 5.88 -0.55
CA VAL A 142 3.94 6.12 -0.36
C VAL A 142 4.49 7.04 -1.44
N LEU A 143 4.07 6.89 -2.70
CA LEU A 143 4.48 7.78 -3.79
C LEU A 143 3.95 9.20 -3.61
N ALA A 144 2.68 9.36 -3.20
CA ALA A 144 2.11 10.67 -2.92
C ALA A 144 2.89 11.40 -1.82
N ASP A 145 3.28 10.68 -0.76
CA ASP A 145 4.10 11.26 0.30
C ASP A 145 5.52 11.59 -0.17
N PHE A 146 6.14 10.71 -0.96
CA PHE A 146 7.45 10.97 -1.56
C PHE A 146 7.43 12.24 -2.42
N THR A 147 6.43 12.38 -3.29
CA THR A 147 6.24 13.59 -4.10
C THR A 147 6.03 14.83 -3.23
N TYR A 148 5.23 14.74 -2.17
CA TYR A 148 5.02 15.84 -1.23
C TYR A 148 6.35 16.26 -0.57
N VAL A 149 7.13 15.32 -0.05
CA VAL A 149 8.42 15.58 0.61
C VAL A 149 9.45 16.17 -0.36
N LEU A 150 9.44 15.76 -1.63
CA LEU A 150 10.31 16.33 -2.65
C LEU A 150 9.94 17.76 -3.05
N LEU A 151 8.64 18.04 -3.20
CA LEU A 151 8.15 19.38 -3.58
C LEU A 151 8.25 20.39 -2.43
N CYS A 152 8.12 19.93 -1.18
CA CYS A 152 8.11 20.75 0.02
C CYS A 152 9.48 20.83 0.74
N ARG A 153 10.57 20.64 -0.01
CA ARG A 153 11.95 20.58 0.49
C ARG A 153 12.43 21.92 1.05
#